data_AF-A0A6A4H7I2-F1
#
_entry.id   AF-A0A6A4H7I2-F1
#
_cell.length_a   1.000
_cell.length_b   1.000
_cell.length_c   1.000
_cell.angle_alpha   90.00
_cell.angle_beta   90.00
_cell.angle_gamma   90.00
#
_symmetry.space_group_name_H-M   'P 1'
#
loop_
_entity.id
_entity.type
_entity.pdbx_description
1 polymer ?
#
loop_
_entity_poly.entity_id
_entity_poly.type
_entity_poly.pdbx_seq_one_letter_code
_entity_poly.pdbx_strand_id
1 'polypeptide(L)'
;RPEAVQWWSRNAKTMTWIPPENVLGDDFDSYWWRWWSVINPDWREYDGEGRIVVGGDGNGAWANFNCPGQCGMLTVLNCLSWWWSVLGSGEEQQSLWNAGLKDVAWVVGELIAENWWVSCFIGQG
;
A
#
# COMPACT_ATOMS: atom_id res chain seq x y z
N ARG A 1 -1.17 1.97 -12.80
CA ARG A 1 -0.22 1.18 -11.99
C ARG A 1 1.18 1.68 -12.30
N PRO A 2 2.02 2.05 -11.32
CA PRO A 2 3.41 2.45 -11.57
C PRO A 2 4.19 1.30 -12.23
N GLU A 3 5.20 1.62 -13.05
CA GLU A 3 5.91 0.60 -13.83
C GLU A 3 6.57 -0.46 -12.96
N ALA A 4 7.18 -0.08 -11.83
CA ALA A 4 7.75 -1.03 -10.86
C ALA A 4 6.71 -2.06 -10.40
N VAL A 5 5.49 -1.59 -10.10
CA VAL A 5 4.39 -2.43 -9.67
C VAL A 5 3.94 -3.37 -10.79
N GLN A 6 3.91 -2.91 -12.04
CA GLN A 6 3.61 -3.75 -13.19
C GLN A 6 4.71 -4.79 -13.45
N TRP A 7 5.98 -4.42 -13.28
CA TRP A 7 7.12 -5.31 -13.41
C TRP A 7 7.08 -6.42 -12.36
N TRP A 8 6.89 -6.09 -11.08
CA TRP A 8 6.78 -7.10 -10.01
C TRP A 8 5.63 -8.09 -10.25
N SER A 9 4.48 -7.59 -10.70
CA SER A 9 3.33 -8.44 -11.03
C SER A 9 3.62 -9.49 -12.09
N ARG A 10 4.51 -9.16 -13.04
CA ARG A 10 4.89 -10.02 -14.15
C ARG A 10 6.01 -11.00 -13.76
N ASN A 11 6.80 -10.67 -12.73
CA ASN A 11 8.02 -11.38 -12.35
C ASN A 11 7.94 -12.07 -10.96
N ALA A 12 6.74 -12.21 -10.39
CA ALA A 12 6.49 -12.74 -9.05
C ALA A 12 7.01 -14.17 -8.74
N LYS A 13 7.66 -14.84 -9.69
CA LYS A 13 8.20 -16.20 -9.54
C LYS A 13 9.68 -16.25 -9.11
N THR A 14 10.39 -15.12 -9.11
CA THR A 14 11.83 -15.05 -8.82
C THR A 14 12.13 -14.04 -7.72
N MET A 15 12.83 -14.51 -6.69
CA MET A 15 13.15 -13.81 -5.43
C MET A 15 14.13 -12.62 -5.57
N THR A 16 14.37 -12.15 -6.80
CA THR A 16 15.17 -10.96 -7.10
C THR A 16 14.23 -9.75 -7.15
N TRP A 17 13.94 -9.21 -5.97
CA TRP A 17 12.87 -8.25 -5.68
C TRP A 17 13.17 -6.77 -5.99
N ILE A 18 14.23 -6.47 -6.73
CA ILE A 18 14.65 -5.09 -6.99
C ILE A 18 14.26 -4.74 -8.44
N PRO A 19 13.33 -3.79 -8.68
CA PRO A 19 13.10 -3.23 -10.01
C PRO A 19 14.39 -2.59 -10.50
N PRO A 20 14.70 -2.68 -11.80
CA PRO A 20 15.85 -1.99 -12.32
C PRO A 20 15.70 -0.46 -12.14
N GLU A 21 16.82 0.21 -11.89
CA GLU A 21 16.92 1.61 -11.46
C GLU A 21 16.21 2.59 -12.42
N ASN A 22 16.19 2.27 -13.71
CA ASN A 22 15.51 3.05 -14.76
C ASN A 22 13.97 2.99 -14.73
N VAL A 23 13.39 2.10 -13.92
CA VAL A 23 11.94 1.97 -13.73
C VAL A 23 11.44 2.93 -12.63
N LEU A 24 12.37 3.57 -11.93
CA LEU A 24 12.15 4.28 -10.69
C LEU A 24 12.65 5.72 -10.88
N GLY A 25 11.81 6.54 -11.51
CA GLY A 25 12.09 7.96 -11.66
C GLY A 25 12.10 8.67 -10.30
N ASP A 26 12.60 9.90 -10.30
CA ASP A 26 12.78 10.77 -9.12
C ASP A 26 11.47 11.06 -8.33
N ASP A 27 10.31 10.65 -8.85
CA ASP A 27 8.96 10.89 -8.30
C ASP A 27 8.27 9.63 -7.75
N PHE A 28 9.03 8.58 -7.40
CA PHE A 28 8.44 7.29 -6.99
C PHE A 28 7.41 7.42 -5.85
N ASP A 29 7.70 8.24 -4.85
CA ASP A 29 6.83 8.50 -3.70
C ASP A 29 5.45 9.02 -4.14
N SER A 30 5.43 9.98 -5.05
CA SER A 30 4.24 10.58 -5.64
C SER A 30 3.44 9.57 -6.45
N TYR A 31 4.13 8.75 -7.26
CA TYR A 31 3.49 7.67 -8.00
C TYR A 31 2.88 6.60 -7.09
N TRP A 32 3.57 6.25 -6.01
CA TRP A 32 3.10 5.28 -5.04
C TRP A 32 1.84 5.78 -4.33
N TRP A 33 1.85 7.03 -3.82
CA TRP A 33 0.69 7.63 -3.15
C TRP A 33 -0.52 7.75 -4.07
N ARG A 34 -0.32 8.17 -5.31
CA ARG A 34 -1.40 8.21 -6.31
C ARG A 34 -1.97 6.82 -6.58
N TRP A 35 -1.10 5.81 -6.70
CA TRP A 35 -1.55 4.44 -6.93
C TRP A 35 -2.29 3.87 -5.72
N TRP A 36 -1.76 4.07 -4.52
CA TRP A 36 -2.38 3.66 -3.27
C TRP A 36 -3.77 4.26 -3.12
N SER A 37 -3.91 5.56 -3.42
CA SER A 37 -5.19 6.27 -3.37
C SER A 37 -6.22 5.70 -4.34
N VAL A 38 -5.81 5.23 -5.52
CA VAL A 38 -6.72 4.65 -6.54
C VAL A 38 -7.24 3.26 -6.18
N ILE A 39 -6.47 2.46 -5.43
CA ILE A 39 -6.89 1.08 -5.09
C ILE A 39 -7.74 1.01 -3.83
N ASN A 40 -7.79 2.10 -3.08
CA ASN A 40 -8.62 2.22 -1.90
C ASN A 40 -10.08 2.58 -2.27
N PRO A 41 -11.04 2.29 -1.38
CA PRO A 41 -12.44 2.68 -1.53
C PRO A 41 -12.63 4.19 -1.63
N ASP A 42 -13.68 4.58 -2.33
CA ASP A 42 -14.11 5.96 -2.56
C ASP A 42 -14.61 6.67 -1.30
N TRP A 43 -15.07 5.93 -0.29
CA TRP A 43 -15.51 6.49 0.98
C TRP A 43 -14.36 7.02 1.85
N ARG A 44 -13.10 6.70 1.54
CA ARG A 44 -11.95 7.23 2.27
C ARG A 44 -11.77 8.73 1.99
N GLU A 45 -11.25 9.46 2.98
CA GLU A 45 -10.97 10.88 2.83
C GLU A 45 -9.72 11.12 1.96
N TYR A 46 -9.76 12.18 1.16
CA TYR A 46 -8.65 12.60 0.30
C TYR A 46 -8.20 14.02 0.68
N ASP A 47 -6.90 14.28 0.62
CA ASP A 47 -6.31 15.60 0.80
C ASP A 47 -6.47 16.49 -0.44
N GLY A 48 -5.99 17.73 -0.35
CA GLY A 48 -6.05 18.70 -1.45
C GLY A 48 -5.29 18.30 -2.71
N GLU A 49 -4.47 17.25 -2.65
CA GLU A 49 -3.68 16.72 -3.76
C GLU A 49 -4.27 15.40 -4.31
N GLY A 50 -5.41 14.96 -3.77
CA GLY A 50 -6.06 13.72 -4.16
C GLY A 50 -5.36 12.47 -3.64
N ARG A 51 -4.52 12.60 -2.59
CA ARG A 51 -3.96 11.47 -1.86
C ARG A 51 -4.91 11.11 -0.72
N ILE A 52 -4.94 9.84 -0.35
CA ILE A 52 -5.69 9.43 0.83
C ILE A 52 -5.11 10.01 2.11
N VAL A 53 -5.99 10.52 2.96
CA VAL A 53 -5.68 10.90 4.33
C VAL A 53 -5.40 9.63 5.13
N VAL A 54 -4.27 9.60 5.84
CA VAL A 54 -3.84 8.43 6.60
C VAL A 54 -4.88 8.06 7.66
N GLY A 55 -5.31 6.79 7.65
CA GLY A 55 -6.36 6.27 8.50
C GLY A 55 -7.77 6.55 7.98
N GLY A 56 -8.72 6.63 8.89
CA GLY A 56 -10.12 6.87 8.61
C GLY A 56 -10.99 6.56 9.82
N ASP A 57 -12.29 6.82 9.70
CA ASP A 57 -13.28 6.51 10.73
C ASP A 57 -13.74 5.05 10.72
N GLY A 58 -13.32 4.26 9.72
CA GLY A 58 -13.65 2.83 9.57
C GLY A 58 -15.12 2.55 9.23
N ASN A 59 -15.92 3.58 8.91
CA ASN A 59 -17.37 3.43 8.78
C ASN A 59 -17.84 3.02 7.38
N GLY A 60 -16.93 2.87 6.42
CA GLY A 60 -17.26 2.47 5.06
C GLY A 60 -17.04 0.97 4.80
N ALA A 61 -17.81 0.40 3.87
CA ALA A 61 -17.68 -1.01 3.51
C ALA A 61 -16.39 -1.26 2.72
N TRP A 62 -15.55 -2.19 3.17
CA TRP A 62 -14.34 -2.58 2.44
C TRP A 62 -14.61 -3.53 1.27
N ALA A 63 -15.87 -3.88 1.00
CA ALA A 63 -16.28 -4.69 -0.15
C ALA A 63 -15.80 -4.12 -1.51
N ASN A 64 -15.57 -2.80 -1.58
CA ASN A 64 -15.07 -2.10 -2.77
C ASN A 64 -13.53 -1.92 -2.77
N PHE A 65 -12.82 -2.46 -1.78
CA PHE A 65 -11.36 -2.42 -1.73
C PHE A 65 -10.80 -3.20 -2.92
N ASN A 66 -10.20 -2.48 -3.86
CA ASN A 66 -9.72 -3.09 -5.08
C ASN A 66 -8.35 -3.71 -4.80
N CYS A 67 -8.30 -5.05 -4.72
CA CYS A 67 -7.05 -5.82 -4.69
C CYS A 67 -6.69 -6.29 -6.11
N PRO A 68 -6.18 -5.44 -7.02
CA PRO A 68 -5.94 -5.87 -8.39
C PRO A 68 -4.81 -6.91 -8.45
N GLY A 69 -5.17 -8.16 -8.77
CA GLY A 69 -4.27 -9.28 -9.05
C GLY A 69 -4.12 -10.30 -7.92
N GLN A 70 -3.46 -11.43 -8.23
CA GLN A 70 -3.33 -12.60 -7.34
C GLN A 70 -2.54 -12.34 -6.04
N CYS A 71 -1.88 -11.18 -5.91
CA CYS A 71 -1.04 -10.80 -4.76
C CYS A 71 -1.25 -9.35 -4.31
N GLY A 72 -2.48 -8.80 -4.39
CA GLY A 72 -2.79 -7.36 -4.16
C GLY A 72 -2.00 -6.70 -3.01
N MET A 73 -2.33 -7.02 -1.76
CA MET A 73 -1.68 -6.42 -0.58
C MET A 73 -0.22 -6.85 -0.37
N LEU A 74 0.13 -8.08 -0.75
CA LEU A 74 1.53 -8.52 -0.76
C LEU A 74 2.38 -7.64 -1.68
N THR A 75 1.83 -7.22 -2.82
CA THR A 75 2.52 -6.30 -3.73
C THR A 75 2.76 -4.95 -3.06
N VAL A 76 1.77 -4.41 -2.34
CA VAL A 76 1.89 -3.15 -1.59
C VAL A 76 3.00 -3.23 -0.54
N LEU A 77 3.01 -4.30 0.26
CA LEU A 77 4.04 -4.52 1.29
C LEU A 77 5.44 -4.65 0.69
N ASN A 78 5.58 -5.36 -0.44
CA ASN A 78 6.84 -5.47 -1.14
C ASN A 78 7.32 -4.12 -1.71
N CYS A 79 6.40 -3.29 -2.22
CA CYS A 79 6.73 -1.93 -2.67
C CYS A 79 7.29 -1.09 -1.51
N LEU A 80 6.64 -1.13 -0.33
CA LEU A 80 7.09 -0.39 0.85
C LEU A 80 8.45 -0.89 1.36
N SER A 81 8.63 -2.21 1.44
CA SER A 81 9.91 -2.82 1.85
C SER A 81 11.05 -2.41 0.93
N TRP A 82 10.82 -2.44 -0.38
CA TRP A 82 11.81 -1.99 -1.35
C TRP A 82 12.05 -0.47 -1.25
N TRP A 83 11.00 0.35 -1.15
CA TRP A 83 11.13 1.81 -1.03
C TRP A 83 12.01 2.16 0.17
N TRP A 84 11.81 1.50 1.31
CA TRP A 84 12.68 1.64 2.48
C TRP A 84 14.17 1.35 2.18
N SER A 85 14.45 0.30 1.40
CA SER A 85 15.83 -0.10 1.09
C SER A 85 16.61 0.90 0.23
N VAL A 86 15.89 1.77 -0.49
CA VAL A 86 16.49 2.81 -1.35
C VAL A 86 16.29 4.23 -0.81
N LEU A 87 15.58 4.38 0.31
CA LEU A 87 15.41 5.66 0.97
C LEU A 87 16.76 6.18 1.45
N GLY A 88 17.11 7.38 1.03
CA GLY A 88 18.23 8.13 1.59
C GLY A 88 17.92 8.66 3.00
N SER A 89 18.81 9.51 3.52
CA SER A 89 18.64 10.19 4.81
C SER A 89 17.70 11.41 4.75
N GLY A 90 16.85 11.50 3.72
CA GLY A 90 15.92 12.62 3.53
C GLY A 90 14.72 12.51 4.47
N GLU A 91 14.53 13.51 5.33
CA GLU A 91 13.48 13.52 6.35
C GLU A 91 12.07 13.52 5.77
N GLU A 92 11.87 14.22 4.65
CA GLU A 92 10.59 14.27 3.94
C GLU A 92 10.21 12.92 3.34
N GLN A 93 11.14 12.27 2.62
CA GLN A 93 10.88 10.97 2.01
C GLN A 93 10.65 9.88 3.06
N GLN A 94 11.38 9.92 4.18
CA GLN A 94 11.14 9.02 5.31
C GLN A 94 9.78 9.27 5.97
N SER A 95 9.35 10.53 6.08
CA SER A 95 8.04 10.89 6.61
C SER A 95 6.91 10.39 5.71
N LEU A 96 7.04 10.56 4.40
CA LEU A 96 6.09 10.04 3.41
C LEU A 96 6.00 8.51 3.43
N TRP A 97 7.14 7.83 3.52
CA TRP A 97 7.16 6.38 3.65
C TRP A 97 6.48 5.92 4.95
N ASN A 98 6.79 6.56 6.08
CA ASN A 98 6.19 6.23 7.38
C ASN A 98 4.67 6.44 7.38
N ALA A 99 4.19 7.52 6.75
CA ALA A 99 2.77 7.77 6.57
C ALA A 99 2.11 6.65 5.74
N GLY A 100 2.75 6.24 4.64
CA GLY A 100 2.27 5.15 3.79
C GLY A 100 2.22 3.80 4.51
N LEU A 101 3.25 3.46 5.28
CA LEU A 101 3.28 2.24 6.08
C LEU A 101 2.18 2.22 7.15
N LYS A 102 2.00 3.33 7.87
CA LYS A 102 0.94 3.46 8.88
C LYS A 102 -0.44 3.25 8.26
N ASP A 103 -0.66 3.85 7.08
CA ASP A 103 -1.94 3.71 6.39
C ASP A 103 -2.20 2.26 5.95
N VAL A 104 -1.21 1.62 5.32
CA VAL A 104 -1.31 0.22 4.91
C VAL A 104 -1.53 -0.71 6.11
N ALA A 105 -0.87 -0.47 7.24
CA ALA A 105 -1.07 -1.23 8.46
C ALA A 105 -2.50 -1.08 9.00
N TRP A 106 -3.06 0.14 8.97
CA TRP A 106 -4.45 0.39 9.34
C TRP A 106 -5.42 -0.36 8.42
N VAL A 107 -5.27 -0.24 7.08
CA VAL A 107 -6.10 -0.97 6.11
C VAL A 107 -6.05 -2.49 6.33
N VAL A 108 -4.86 -3.05 6.55
CA VAL A 108 -4.73 -4.48 6.85
C VAL A 108 -5.46 -4.85 8.14
N GLY A 109 -5.37 -4.01 9.17
CA GLY A 109 -6.12 -4.19 10.43
C GLY A 109 -7.62 -4.23 10.22
N GLU A 110 -8.16 -3.28 9.45
CA GLU A 110 -9.59 -3.20 9.13
C GLU A 110 -10.06 -4.41 8.31
N LEU A 111 -9.31 -4.80 7.28
CA LEU A 111 -9.60 -5.99 6.46
C LEU A 111 -9.59 -7.29 7.29
N ILE A 112 -8.71 -7.38 8.30
CA ILE A 112 -8.69 -8.50 9.25
C ILE A 112 -9.92 -8.46 10.15
N ALA A 113 -10.30 -7.29 10.67
CA ALA A 113 -11.46 -7.13 11.56
C ALA A 113 -12.78 -7.47 10.86
N GLU A 114 -12.93 -7.10 9.59
CA GLU A 114 -14.08 -7.48 8.76
C GLU A 114 -14.12 -8.96 8.39
N ASN A 115 -12.98 -9.66 8.44
CA ASN A 115 -12.94 -11.09 8.17
C ASN A 115 -13.48 -11.87 9.38
N TRP A 116 -14.77 -12.18 9.32
CA TRP A 116 -15.51 -12.89 10.37
C TRP A 116 -14.81 -14.17 10.87
N TRP A 117 -14.06 -14.87 10.01
CA TRP A 117 -13.31 -16.05 10.40
C TRP A 117 -12.17 -15.72 11.36
N VAL A 118 -11.47 -14.60 11.19
CA VAL A 118 -10.32 -14.21 12.03
C VAL A 118 -10.80 -13.66 13.38
N SER A 119 -11.88 -12.87 13.38
CA SER A 119 -12.49 -12.33 14.60
C SER A 119 -12.97 -13.42 15.57
N CYS A 120 -13.39 -14.59 15.06
CA CYS A 120 -13.73 -15.76 15.89
C CYS A 120 -12.52 -16.44 16.55
N PHE A 121 -11.32 -16.35 15.97
CA PHE A 121 -10.10 -16.99 16.52
C PHE A 121 -9.36 -16.14 17.54
N ILE A 122 -9.43 -14.81 17.44
CA ILE A 122 -8.75 -13.89 18.36
C ILE A 122 -9.59 -13.61 19.63
N GLY A 123 -10.91 -13.80 19.58
CA GLY A 123 -11.84 -13.59 20.71
C GLY A 123 -11.92 -14.72 21.76
N GLN A 124 -11.04 -15.72 21.72
CA GLN A 124 -11.00 -16.83 22.70
C GLN A 124 -9.68 -16.92 23.50
N GLY A 125 -8.88 -15.85 23.51
CA GLY A 125 -7.65 -15.76 24.32
C GLY A 125 -7.87 -15.08 25.66
#